data_AF-A0A838SWS3-F1
#
_entry.id   AF-A0A838SWS3-F1
#
_cell.length_a   1.000
_cell.length_b   1.000
_cell.length_c   1.000
_cell.angle_alpha   90.00
_cell.angle_beta   90.00
_cell.angle_gamma   90.00
#
_symmetry.space_group_name_H-M   'P 1'
#
loop_
_entity.id
_entity.type
_entity.pdbx_description
1 polymer ?
#
loop_
_entity_poly.entity_id
_entity_poly.type
_entity_poly.pdbx_seq_one_letter_code
_entity_poly.pdbx_strand_id
1 'polypeptide(L)'
;MKPVVPLRFADGTPSGFNLTADILQPQPAGGVWCPAPGLARLDARELVPARNGERMLFHRGGWGFVGQDSGSAVHYGHILASDIDTSGLKFQRIDSVSGLPSVPRGKWIEARTLPWAGKGQAAGNGSACDGLSVSAMTVRVRSIPADMNYLSSRQTSSIPYAIYGDPSEDLGAREDRTRHIKYTLLEWSWINVRGGGVARALVKEGEKFFPCTDVPSIVLASVSDAQSKHHTGWVSAIYGAIPTADNGRLYGWMVSAHRHGGDPVIFHLTN
;
A
#
# COMPACT_ATOMS: atom_id res chain seq x y z
N MET A 1 12.64 27.96 2.29
CA MET A 1 12.82 26.50 2.19
C MET A 1 11.60 25.92 1.49
N LYS A 2 11.76 24.95 0.59
CA LYS A 2 10.61 24.25 0.01
C LYS A 2 9.92 23.44 1.11
N PRO A 3 8.58 23.38 1.16
CA PRO A 3 7.89 22.53 2.13
C PRO A 3 8.27 21.07 1.88
N VAL A 4 8.62 20.38 2.96
CA VAL A 4 8.97 18.96 3.00
C VAL A 4 8.01 18.30 3.97
N VAL A 5 7.20 17.37 3.47
CA VAL A 5 6.24 16.63 4.28
C VAL A 5 6.78 15.21 4.49
N PRO A 6 7.11 14.81 5.73
CA PRO A 6 7.64 13.47 5.96
C PRO A 6 6.56 12.40 5.78
N LEU A 7 6.92 11.33 5.09
CA LEU A 7 6.09 10.14 4.98
C LEU A 7 6.37 9.23 6.17
N ARG A 8 5.32 8.60 6.72
CA ARG A 8 5.37 7.87 7.99
C ARG A 8 4.90 6.42 7.85
N PHE A 9 5.35 5.57 8.77
CA PHE A 9 4.76 4.26 9.02
C PHE A 9 3.41 4.41 9.75
N ALA A 10 2.65 3.31 9.90
CA ALA A 10 1.34 3.33 10.56
C ALA A 10 1.40 3.70 12.06
N ASP A 11 2.57 3.55 12.70
CA ASP A 11 2.83 4.01 14.07
C ASP A 11 3.19 5.51 14.16
N GLY A 12 3.19 6.22 13.02
CA GLY A 12 3.51 7.65 12.92
C GLY A 12 5.00 7.96 12.91
N THR A 13 5.89 6.96 13.02
CA THR A 13 7.33 7.20 12.91
C THR A 13 7.71 7.58 11.48
N PRO A 14 8.66 8.52 11.27
CA PRO A 14 9.13 8.86 9.94
C PRO A 14 9.74 7.66 9.21
N SER A 15 9.39 7.50 7.94
CA SER A 15 9.92 6.44 7.07
C SER A 15 11.32 6.75 6.51
N GLY A 16 11.73 8.02 6.54
CA GLY A 16 12.90 8.51 5.81
C GLY A 16 12.59 8.97 4.39
N PHE A 17 11.36 8.74 3.90
CA PHE A 17 10.84 9.36 2.69
C PHE A 17 10.15 10.69 3.00
N ASN A 18 10.14 11.58 2.02
CA ASN A 18 9.46 12.86 2.11
C ASN A 18 8.74 13.16 0.79
N LEU A 19 7.62 13.87 0.88
CA LEU A 19 7.05 14.59 -0.24
C LEU A 19 7.64 15.98 -0.31
N THR A 20 8.02 16.38 -1.51
CA THR A 20 8.49 17.71 -1.82
C THR A 20 7.73 18.26 -3.02
N ALA A 21 7.61 19.58 -3.11
CA ALA A 21 6.84 20.22 -4.17
C ALA A 21 7.37 19.89 -5.59
N ASP A 22 8.67 19.64 -5.73
CA ASP A 22 9.32 19.23 -6.97
C ASP A 22 9.07 17.77 -7.34
N ILE A 23 8.71 16.92 -6.38
CA ILE A 23 8.28 15.54 -6.61
C ILE A 23 6.78 15.48 -6.97
N LEU A 24 5.98 16.45 -6.51
CA LEU A 24 4.55 16.53 -6.79
C LEU A 24 4.24 17.38 -8.03
N GLN A 25 4.79 17.00 -9.18
CA GLN A 25 4.47 17.65 -10.46
C GLN A 25 3.34 16.91 -11.19
N PRO A 26 2.45 17.58 -11.93
CA PRO A 26 1.48 16.90 -12.78
C PRO A 26 2.15 16.33 -14.05
N GLN A 27 1.87 15.07 -14.40
CA GLN A 27 2.02 14.61 -15.79
C GLN A 27 0.65 14.59 -16.51
N PRO A 28 0.48 15.33 -17.62
CA PRO A 28 -0.80 15.39 -18.34
C PRO A 28 -1.25 14.06 -18.97
N ALA A 29 -0.34 13.11 -19.19
CA ALA A 29 -0.59 11.94 -20.06
C ALA A 29 -0.91 10.63 -19.32
N GLY A 30 -1.02 10.63 -18.00
CA GLY A 30 -0.93 9.42 -17.17
C GLY A 30 -2.18 8.98 -16.42
N GLY A 31 -3.41 9.23 -16.89
CA GLY A 31 -4.66 8.68 -16.31
C GLY A 31 -5.05 9.09 -14.87
N VAL A 32 -4.09 9.58 -14.07
CA VAL A 32 -4.22 10.13 -12.72
C VAL A 32 -3.25 11.31 -12.66
N TRP A 33 -3.76 12.53 -12.58
CA TRP A 33 -2.97 13.75 -12.53
C TRP A 33 -3.42 14.62 -11.36
N CYS A 34 -2.46 15.29 -10.73
CA CYS A 34 -2.76 16.37 -9.81
C CYS A 34 -2.97 17.66 -10.62
N PRO A 35 -3.95 18.52 -10.28
CA PRO A 35 -4.26 19.69 -11.11
C PRO A 35 -3.21 20.80 -11.04
N ALA A 36 -2.32 20.78 -10.05
CA ALA A 36 -1.26 21.77 -9.87
C ALA A 36 -0.04 21.13 -9.18
N PRO A 37 1.17 21.72 -9.35
CA PRO A 37 2.35 21.34 -8.58
C PRO A 37 2.12 21.44 -7.06
N GLY A 38 2.78 20.58 -6.30
CA GLY A 38 2.68 20.55 -4.83
C GLY A 38 1.44 19.85 -4.28
N LEU A 39 0.59 19.27 -5.13
CA LEU A 39 -0.59 18.50 -4.71
C LEU A 39 -0.28 17.01 -4.62
N ALA A 40 -0.65 16.39 -3.50
CA ALA A 40 -0.46 14.97 -3.24
C ALA A 40 -1.78 14.20 -3.43
N ARG A 41 -1.67 12.93 -3.84
CA ARG A 41 -2.82 12.03 -3.96
C ARG A 41 -2.97 11.20 -2.69
N LEU A 42 -4.05 11.45 -1.95
CA LEU A 42 -4.33 10.79 -0.69
C LEU A 42 -5.42 9.73 -0.85
N ASP A 43 -5.25 8.60 -0.17
CA ASP A 43 -6.33 7.66 0.12
C ASP A 43 -6.97 8.03 1.45
N ALA A 44 -8.24 8.45 1.38
CA ALA A 44 -9.05 8.86 2.53
C ALA A 44 -10.05 7.79 2.95
N ARG A 45 -9.89 6.54 2.49
CA ARG A 45 -10.74 5.41 2.94
C ARG A 45 -10.57 5.11 4.42
N GLU A 46 -9.42 5.46 4.99
CA GLU A 46 -9.11 5.24 6.38
C GLU A 46 -8.21 6.36 6.92
N LEU A 47 -8.43 6.70 8.19
CA LEU A 47 -7.61 7.62 8.94
C LEU A 47 -6.92 6.84 10.05
N VAL A 48 -5.60 6.83 10.06
CA VAL A 48 -4.81 6.15 11.08
C VAL A 48 -4.41 7.16 12.16
N PRO A 49 -4.74 6.93 13.44
CA PRO A 49 -4.32 7.84 14.51
C PRO A 49 -2.80 7.78 14.70
N ALA A 50 -2.16 8.94 14.79
CA ALA A 50 -0.80 9.08 15.28
C ALA A 50 -0.80 9.08 16.82
N ARG A 51 0.38 8.91 17.42
CA ARG A 51 0.54 8.82 18.89
C ARG A 51 0.02 10.06 19.63
N ASN A 52 0.10 11.22 19.00
CA ASN A 52 -0.40 12.50 19.54
C ASN A 52 -1.90 12.72 19.30
N GLY A 53 -2.63 11.73 18.77
CA GLY A 53 -4.05 11.81 18.46
C GLY A 53 -4.36 12.51 17.13
N GLU A 54 -3.36 13.03 16.41
CA GLU A 54 -3.58 13.54 15.06
C GLU A 54 -3.94 12.42 14.09
N ARG A 55 -4.63 12.77 13.01
CA ARG A 55 -5.06 11.79 12.00
C ARG A 55 -4.08 11.77 10.85
N MET A 56 -3.75 10.57 10.40
CA MET A 56 -2.93 10.36 9.21
C MET A 56 -3.75 9.83 8.03
N LEU A 57 -3.40 10.30 6.84
CA LEU A 57 -3.91 9.83 5.55
C LEU A 57 -2.80 9.08 4.81
N PHE A 58 -3.15 8.06 4.04
CA PHE A 58 -2.15 7.31 3.29
C PHE A 58 -1.92 7.94 1.91
N HIS A 59 -0.67 8.30 1.61
CA HIS A 59 -0.23 8.67 0.28
C HIS A 59 0.08 7.41 -0.52
N ARG A 60 -0.65 7.21 -1.63
CA ARG A 60 -0.55 5.98 -2.44
C ARG A 60 0.67 5.92 -3.36
N GLY A 61 1.58 6.87 -3.27
CA GLY A 61 2.78 6.89 -4.10
C GLY A 61 2.49 6.69 -5.59
N GLY A 62 3.47 6.10 -6.27
CA GLY A 62 3.34 5.61 -7.63
C GLY A 62 4.09 6.44 -8.67
N TRP A 63 4.04 5.94 -9.90
CA TRP A 63 4.68 6.52 -11.07
C TRP A 63 3.76 7.58 -11.71
N GLY A 64 4.34 8.58 -12.40
CA GLY A 64 3.57 9.57 -13.15
C GLY A 64 3.40 10.94 -12.49
N PHE A 65 4.24 11.29 -11.50
CA PHE A 65 4.31 12.67 -11.00
C PHE A 65 5.39 13.48 -11.75
N VAL A 66 6.68 13.16 -11.62
CA VAL A 66 7.75 13.92 -12.30
C VAL A 66 8.31 13.19 -13.53
N GLY A 67 8.10 11.88 -13.64
CA GLY A 67 8.69 11.07 -14.70
C GLY A 67 8.08 9.67 -14.80
N GLN A 68 8.65 8.89 -15.72
CA GLN A 68 8.32 7.48 -15.99
C GLN A 68 9.50 6.56 -15.64
N ASP A 69 10.41 7.02 -14.79
CA ASP A 69 11.61 6.31 -14.34
C ASP A 69 11.55 6.05 -12.82
N SER A 70 12.33 5.08 -12.33
CA SER A 70 12.31 4.70 -10.91
C SER A 70 12.78 5.81 -9.97
N GLY A 71 13.62 6.72 -10.45
CA GLY A 71 14.10 7.89 -9.70
C GLY A 71 13.04 8.95 -9.46
N SER A 72 11.97 8.94 -10.25
CA SER A 72 10.84 9.88 -10.13
C SER A 72 9.58 9.26 -9.53
N ALA A 73 9.64 8.00 -9.08
CA ALA A 73 8.53 7.34 -8.40
C ALA A 73 8.28 8.00 -7.04
N VAL A 74 7.03 8.37 -6.77
CA VAL A 74 6.68 8.97 -5.49
C VAL A 74 6.45 7.86 -4.47
N HIS A 75 7.07 8.01 -3.30
CA HIS A 75 7.00 7.00 -2.26
C HIS A 75 5.62 6.92 -1.59
N TYR A 76 5.34 5.74 -1.08
CA TYR A 76 4.17 5.45 -0.24
C TYR A 76 4.41 5.95 1.18
N GLY A 77 3.33 6.20 1.92
CA GLY A 77 3.42 6.43 3.36
C GLY A 77 2.32 7.30 3.92
N HIS A 78 2.22 7.35 5.24
CA HIS A 78 1.25 8.17 5.95
C HIS A 78 1.69 9.62 6.06
N ILE A 79 0.74 10.54 5.98
CA ILE A 79 0.92 12.00 6.14
C ILE A 79 -0.03 12.48 7.21
N LEU A 80 0.41 13.35 8.12
CA LEU A 80 -0.49 13.96 9.09
C LEU A 80 -1.46 14.90 8.37
N ALA A 81 -2.72 14.92 8.79
CA ALA A 81 -3.70 15.87 8.27
C ALA A 81 -3.25 17.33 8.49
N SER A 82 -2.49 17.59 9.55
CA SER A 82 -1.90 18.90 9.85
C SER A 82 -0.74 19.29 8.92
N ASP A 83 -0.11 18.33 8.24
CA ASP A 83 0.92 18.60 7.22
C ASP A 83 0.31 19.06 5.88
N ILE A 84 -1.01 18.98 5.72
CA ILE A 84 -1.71 19.27 4.47
C ILE A 84 -2.29 20.69 4.56
N ASP A 85 -1.83 21.57 3.68
CA ASP A 85 -2.54 22.82 3.42
C ASP A 85 -3.84 22.51 2.65
N THR A 86 -4.97 22.64 3.33
CA THR A 86 -6.30 22.43 2.74
C THR A 86 -6.92 23.74 2.25
N SER A 87 -6.23 24.88 2.39
CA SER A 87 -6.74 26.18 1.98
C SER A 87 -6.92 26.23 0.46
N GLY A 88 -8.10 26.65 0.00
CA GLY A 88 -8.43 26.76 -1.42
C GLY A 88 -8.72 25.44 -2.16
N LEU A 89 -8.56 24.27 -1.53
CA LEU A 89 -8.92 22.99 -2.13
C LEU A 89 -10.44 22.77 -2.07
N LYS A 90 -11.10 22.79 -3.23
CA LYS A 90 -12.48 22.33 -3.39
C LYS A 90 -12.49 20.81 -3.47
N PHE A 91 -12.80 20.15 -2.37
CA PHE A 91 -13.01 18.71 -2.36
C PHE A 91 -14.31 18.40 -3.11
N GLN A 92 -14.18 17.80 -4.29
CA GLN A 92 -15.33 17.30 -5.03
C GLN A 92 -15.62 15.89 -4.52
N ARG A 93 -16.68 15.75 -3.72
CA ARG A 93 -17.26 14.43 -3.47
C ARG A 93 -17.76 13.92 -4.83
N ILE A 94 -17.30 12.75 -5.26
CA ILE A 94 -17.89 12.09 -6.43
C ILE A 94 -19.27 11.62 -6.00
N ASP A 95 -20.26 12.50 -6.18
CA ASP A 95 -21.65 12.30 -5.76
C ASP A 95 -22.43 11.32 -6.67
N SER A 96 -21.77 10.64 -7.61
CA SER A 96 -22.43 9.67 -8.50
C SER A 96 -21.97 8.23 -8.22
N VAL A 97 -22.34 7.70 -7.07
CA VAL A 97 -22.88 6.33 -7.04
C VAL A 97 -24.39 6.51 -7.08
N SER A 98 -25.00 6.21 -8.22
CA SER A 98 -26.46 6.24 -8.39
C SER A 98 -27.13 5.39 -7.30
N GLY A 99 -28.11 5.96 -6.58
CA GLY A 99 -29.12 5.14 -5.87
C GLY A 99 -29.40 5.44 -4.39
N LEU A 100 -28.87 6.48 -3.75
CA LEU A 100 -29.23 6.81 -2.35
C LEU A 100 -29.60 8.29 -2.17
N PRO A 101 -30.83 8.62 -1.73
CA PRO A 101 -31.23 9.98 -1.40
C PRO A 101 -30.74 10.41 0.00
N SER A 102 -30.62 11.73 0.19
CA SER A 102 -30.53 12.48 1.46
C SER A 102 -29.22 12.51 2.26
N VAL A 103 -28.07 12.77 1.62
CA VAL A 103 -26.89 13.29 2.35
C VAL A 103 -26.69 14.78 2.06
N PRO A 104 -26.63 15.66 3.08
CA PRO A 104 -26.37 17.09 2.88
C PRO A 104 -25.05 17.34 2.15
N ARG A 105 -25.07 18.28 1.18
CA ARG A 105 -23.89 18.68 0.39
C ARG A 105 -22.84 19.36 1.28
N GLY A 106 -21.56 19.09 1.01
CA GLY A 106 -20.44 19.93 1.49
C GLY A 106 -19.94 19.69 2.92
N LYS A 107 -20.38 18.65 3.63
CA LYS A 107 -19.83 18.28 4.94
C LYS A 107 -19.05 16.98 4.85
N TRP A 108 -17.80 16.98 5.32
CA TRP A 108 -17.06 15.75 5.61
C TRP A 108 -17.81 15.00 6.70
N ILE A 109 -18.48 13.93 6.30
CA ILE A 109 -19.01 12.94 7.23
C ILE A 109 -17.95 11.84 7.34
N GLU A 110 -17.71 11.37 8.55
CA GLU A 110 -16.99 10.12 8.76
C GLU A 110 -17.66 9.07 7.88
N ALA A 111 -16.91 8.54 6.91
CA ALA A 111 -17.41 7.45 6.11
C ALA A 111 -17.48 6.26 7.07
N ARG A 112 -18.69 5.93 7.56
CA ARG A 112 -18.93 4.56 8.02
C ARG A 112 -18.49 3.69 6.85
N THR A 113 -17.48 2.86 7.10
CA THR A 113 -17.02 1.82 6.18
C THR A 113 -18.18 0.89 5.94
N LEU A 114 -19.05 1.24 4.99
CA LEU A 114 -20.02 0.32 4.46
C LEU A 114 -19.20 -0.79 3.79
N PRO A 115 -19.44 -2.07 4.14
CA PRO A 115 -18.86 -3.16 3.40
C PRO A 115 -19.14 -2.87 1.93
N TRP A 116 -18.06 -2.72 1.16
CA TRP A 116 -18.19 -2.61 -0.27
C TRP A 116 -18.99 -3.85 -0.71
N ALA A 117 -19.97 -3.70 -1.61
CA ALA A 117 -20.90 -4.74 -2.00
C ALA A 117 -20.71 -5.02 -3.50
N GLY A 118 -19.99 -6.10 -3.77
CA GLY A 118 -19.70 -6.67 -5.08
C GLY A 118 -19.12 -8.07 -4.87
N LYS A 119 -19.47 -9.02 -5.72
CA LYS A 119 -19.25 -10.48 -5.54
C LYS A 119 -17.78 -10.97 -5.41
N GLY A 120 -16.83 -10.09 -5.12
CA GLY A 120 -15.46 -10.41 -4.74
C GLY A 120 -15.14 -10.33 -3.23
N GLN A 121 -16.17 -10.18 -2.38
CA GLN A 121 -16.03 -9.97 -0.93
C GLN A 121 -16.62 -11.11 -0.10
N ALA A 122 -15.75 -11.82 0.60
CA ALA A 122 -16.03 -12.39 1.92
C ALA A 122 -14.67 -12.73 2.55
N ALA A 123 -14.31 -12.02 3.63
CA ALA A 123 -13.00 -11.98 4.30
C ALA A 123 -11.86 -11.27 3.54
N GLY A 124 -11.03 -10.51 4.26
CA GLY A 124 -9.74 -10.03 3.74
C GLY A 124 -9.71 -8.70 2.95
N ASN A 125 -10.75 -7.86 2.96
CA ASN A 125 -10.72 -6.56 2.26
C ASN A 125 -10.46 -5.38 3.20
N GLY A 126 -9.50 -5.57 4.11
CA GLY A 126 -9.11 -4.58 5.09
C GLY A 126 -10.03 -4.43 6.32
N SER A 127 -11.12 -5.19 6.40
CA SER A 127 -11.94 -5.30 7.59
C SER A 127 -11.25 -6.12 8.70
N ALA A 128 -11.57 -5.85 9.95
CA ALA A 128 -11.15 -6.73 11.04
C ALA A 128 -11.65 -8.16 10.79
N CYS A 129 -10.84 -9.14 11.21
CA CYS A 129 -11.21 -10.54 11.22
C CYS A 129 -11.80 -10.94 12.58
N ASP A 130 -12.51 -12.07 12.63
CA ASP A 130 -13.18 -12.55 13.85
C ASP A 130 -12.17 -13.16 14.84
N GLY A 131 -11.08 -13.74 14.32
CA GLY A 131 -10.03 -14.37 15.10
C GLY A 131 -8.65 -13.78 14.77
N LEU A 132 -8.03 -13.11 15.74
CA LEU A 132 -6.64 -12.67 15.63
C LEU A 132 -5.73 -13.58 16.44
N SER A 133 -4.64 -14.05 15.83
CA SER A 133 -3.62 -14.84 16.52
C SER A 133 -3.02 -14.07 17.70
N VAL A 134 -2.91 -14.74 18.85
CA VAL A 134 -2.16 -14.21 20.01
C VAL A 134 -0.65 -14.27 19.80
N SER A 135 -0.18 -15.16 18.91
CA SER A 135 1.22 -15.28 18.53
C SER A 135 1.50 -14.35 17.36
N ALA A 136 2.22 -13.27 17.65
CA ALA A 136 2.70 -12.34 16.64
C ALA A 136 3.88 -12.93 15.87
N MET A 137 3.84 -12.80 14.55
CA MET A 137 4.99 -13.01 13.68
C MET A 137 5.81 -11.72 13.60
N THR A 138 7.10 -11.87 13.34
CA THR A 138 8.02 -10.76 13.08
C THR A 138 8.18 -10.59 11.57
N VAL A 139 8.02 -9.36 11.09
CA VAL A 139 8.23 -8.99 9.69
C VAL A 139 9.72 -9.03 9.35
N ARG A 140 10.04 -9.68 8.23
CA ARG A 140 11.34 -9.71 7.57
C ARG A 140 11.19 -9.14 6.16
N VAL A 141 11.71 -7.93 5.96
CA VAL A 141 11.81 -7.28 4.67
C VAL A 141 12.92 -7.95 3.87
N ARG A 142 12.54 -8.66 2.82
CA ARG A 142 13.45 -9.41 1.95
C ARG A 142 13.16 -9.10 0.50
N SER A 143 14.18 -9.11 -0.33
CA SER A 143 14.01 -8.99 -1.77
C SER A 143 13.18 -10.14 -2.32
N ILE A 144 12.39 -9.84 -3.36
CA ILE A 144 11.76 -10.85 -4.21
C ILE A 144 12.34 -10.66 -5.62
N PRO A 145 12.83 -11.73 -6.28
CA PRO A 145 13.43 -11.62 -7.61
C PRO A 145 12.53 -10.84 -8.60
N ALA A 146 13.15 -9.93 -9.37
CA ALA A 146 12.43 -9.02 -10.26
C ALA A 146 11.73 -9.72 -11.44
N ASP A 147 12.12 -10.96 -11.75
CA ASP A 147 11.51 -11.82 -12.75
C ASP A 147 10.34 -12.67 -12.20
N MET A 148 10.05 -12.58 -10.89
CA MET A 148 8.79 -13.07 -10.34
C MET A 148 7.71 -12.02 -10.52
N ASN A 149 6.86 -12.21 -11.53
CA ASN A 149 5.79 -11.28 -11.85
C ASN A 149 4.41 -11.88 -11.67
N TYR A 150 3.44 -10.99 -11.57
CA TYR A 150 2.03 -11.30 -11.58
C TYR A 150 1.34 -10.59 -12.75
N LEU A 151 0.27 -11.20 -13.27
CA LEU A 151 -0.43 -10.65 -14.43
C LEU A 151 -1.44 -9.59 -14.00
N SER A 152 -1.51 -8.48 -14.74
CA SER A 152 -2.59 -7.52 -14.58
C SER A 152 -3.96 -8.17 -14.80
N SER A 153 -5.03 -7.54 -14.33
CA SER A 153 -6.40 -8.07 -14.47
C SER A 153 -6.79 -8.35 -15.93
N ARG A 154 -6.27 -7.55 -16.87
CA ARG A 154 -6.44 -7.73 -18.32
C ARG A 154 -5.45 -8.71 -18.94
N GLN A 155 -4.44 -9.16 -18.19
CA GLN A 155 -3.33 -10.01 -18.63
C GLN A 155 -2.54 -9.46 -19.82
N THR A 156 -2.60 -8.15 -20.04
CA THR A 156 -1.87 -7.44 -21.10
C THR A 156 -0.51 -6.92 -20.64
N SER A 157 -0.23 -7.05 -19.34
CA SER A 157 1.01 -6.61 -18.71
C SER A 157 1.30 -7.47 -17.48
N SER A 158 2.55 -7.48 -17.06
CA SER A 158 3.03 -8.13 -15.85
C SER A 158 3.65 -7.09 -14.93
N ILE A 159 3.53 -7.30 -13.63
CA ILE A 159 4.03 -6.38 -12.60
C ILE A 159 4.89 -7.22 -11.63
N PRO A 160 6.08 -6.74 -11.23
CA PRO A 160 6.97 -7.51 -10.38
C PRO A 160 6.42 -7.65 -8.97
N TYR A 161 6.55 -8.85 -8.39
CA TYR A 161 6.28 -9.07 -6.96
C TYR A 161 7.29 -8.37 -6.05
N ALA A 162 8.43 -7.90 -6.57
CA ALA A 162 9.43 -7.10 -5.84
C ALA A 162 8.83 -5.89 -5.09
N ILE A 163 7.69 -5.35 -5.55
CA ILE A 163 6.95 -4.29 -4.86
C ILE A 163 6.39 -4.71 -3.48
N TYR A 164 6.32 -6.01 -3.20
CA TYR A 164 5.88 -6.56 -1.91
C TYR A 164 7.03 -7.21 -1.11
N GLY A 165 8.26 -7.11 -1.62
CA GLY A 165 9.47 -7.58 -0.94
C GLY A 165 10.15 -6.44 -0.20
N ASP A 166 11.26 -5.95 -0.77
CA ASP A 166 12.00 -4.78 -0.32
C ASP A 166 12.03 -3.73 -1.44
N PRO A 167 10.96 -2.94 -1.62
CA PRO A 167 10.84 -2.09 -2.80
C PRO A 167 11.89 -0.98 -2.82
N SER A 168 12.40 -0.56 -1.65
CA SER A 168 13.49 0.42 -1.58
C SER A 168 14.78 -0.11 -2.21
N GLU A 169 15.10 -1.38 -1.93
CA GLU A 169 16.29 -2.05 -2.47
C GLU A 169 16.10 -2.43 -3.95
N ASP A 170 14.96 -3.06 -4.24
CA ASP A 170 14.74 -3.77 -5.50
C ASP A 170 14.26 -2.82 -6.62
N LEU A 171 13.45 -1.81 -6.28
CA LEU A 171 12.78 -0.92 -7.22
C LEU A 171 13.11 0.56 -7.01
N GLY A 172 13.66 0.91 -5.86
CA GLY A 172 13.95 2.29 -5.48
C GLY A 172 15.10 2.90 -6.28
N ALA A 173 15.14 4.23 -6.26
CA ALA A 173 16.24 5.00 -6.83
C ALA A 173 17.56 4.67 -6.09
N ARG A 174 18.70 5.01 -6.68
CA ARG A 174 20.00 4.79 -6.03
C ARG A 174 20.05 5.48 -4.66
N GLU A 175 19.47 6.66 -4.57
CA GLU A 175 19.40 7.48 -3.37
C GLU A 175 18.64 6.76 -2.24
N ASP A 176 17.53 6.07 -2.56
CA ASP A 176 16.76 5.31 -1.57
C ASP A 176 17.56 4.13 -1.02
N ARG A 177 18.26 3.41 -1.90
CA ARG A 177 19.13 2.29 -1.51
C ARG A 177 20.23 2.73 -0.56
N THR A 178 20.81 3.91 -0.80
CA THR A 178 21.83 4.48 0.10
C THR A 178 21.29 4.93 1.45
N ARG A 179 19.98 5.19 1.57
CA ARG A 179 19.34 5.48 2.87
C ARG A 179 19.03 4.23 3.68
N HIS A 180 19.14 3.04 3.07
CA HIS A 180 18.86 1.76 3.71
C HIS A 180 17.49 1.68 4.39
N ILE A 181 16.46 2.31 3.80
CA ILE A 181 15.10 2.28 4.32
C ILE A 181 14.50 0.89 4.02
N LYS A 182 14.34 0.05 5.04
CA LYS A 182 13.77 -1.30 4.90
C LYS A 182 12.27 -1.30 5.21
N TYR A 183 11.45 -1.57 4.20
CA TYR A 183 10.01 -1.69 4.34
C TYR A 183 9.41 -2.71 3.38
N THR A 184 8.23 -3.22 3.74
CA THR A 184 7.30 -3.91 2.84
C THR A 184 5.92 -3.24 2.93
N LEU A 185 4.92 -3.76 2.22
CA LEU A 185 3.59 -3.18 2.14
C LEU A 185 2.54 -4.04 2.87
N LEU A 186 1.66 -3.35 3.59
CA LEU A 186 0.36 -3.88 3.99
C LEU A 186 -0.66 -3.46 2.94
N GLU A 187 -1.46 -4.41 2.45
CA GLU A 187 -2.29 -4.25 1.26
C GLU A 187 -3.79 -4.38 1.59
N TRP A 188 -4.63 -3.58 0.94
CA TRP A 188 -6.09 -3.64 1.13
C TRP A 188 -6.72 -4.95 0.68
N SER A 189 -6.27 -5.49 -0.46
CA SER A 189 -6.87 -6.67 -1.07
C SER A 189 -5.90 -7.35 -2.01
N TRP A 190 -5.87 -8.68 -1.96
CA TRP A 190 -5.23 -9.56 -2.94
C TRP A 190 -6.26 -10.45 -3.66
N ILE A 191 -7.55 -10.30 -3.31
CA ILE A 191 -8.61 -11.19 -3.77
C ILE A 191 -9.19 -10.63 -5.08
N ASN A 192 -9.19 -11.45 -6.13
CA ASN A 192 -9.65 -11.14 -7.50
C ASN A 192 -8.78 -10.22 -8.36
N VAL A 193 -7.67 -9.72 -7.82
CA VAL A 193 -6.57 -9.16 -8.62
C VAL A 193 -5.41 -10.13 -8.44
N ARG A 194 -4.93 -10.72 -9.52
CA ARG A 194 -3.85 -11.72 -9.51
C ARG A 194 -2.52 -11.05 -9.11
N GLY A 195 -2.45 -10.43 -7.94
CA GLY A 195 -1.53 -9.34 -7.56
C GLY A 195 -2.08 -7.94 -7.88
N GLY A 196 -1.50 -6.89 -7.28
CA GLY A 196 -1.91 -5.49 -7.50
C GLY A 196 -2.74 -4.88 -6.39
N GLY A 197 -2.55 -5.32 -5.14
CA GLY A 197 -3.18 -4.72 -3.98
C GLY A 197 -2.99 -3.20 -3.93
N VAL A 198 -3.98 -2.50 -3.39
CA VAL A 198 -3.83 -1.08 -3.08
C VAL A 198 -3.09 -0.97 -1.76
N ALA A 199 -1.87 -0.43 -1.81
CA ALA A 199 -1.07 -0.22 -0.62
C ALA A 199 -1.88 0.56 0.43
N ARG A 200 -1.82 0.08 1.66
CA ARG A 200 -2.53 0.62 2.82
C ARG A 200 -1.57 1.21 3.85
N ALA A 201 -0.42 0.56 4.04
CA ALA A 201 0.63 1.06 4.92
C ALA A 201 2.00 0.56 4.46
N LEU A 202 3.02 1.31 4.86
CA LEU A 202 4.37 0.76 4.96
C LEU A 202 4.49 -0.04 6.26
N VAL A 203 5.19 -1.17 6.20
CA VAL A 203 5.50 -2.05 7.34
C VAL A 203 7.02 -2.16 7.43
N LYS A 204 7.59 -1.90 8.60
CA LYS A 204 9.05 -1.87 8.78
C LYS A 204 9.62 -3.25 9.14
N GLU A 205 10.92 -3.44 8.86
CA GLU A 205 11.68 -4.59 9.36
C GLU A 205 11.50 -4.75 10.88
N GLY A 206 11.26 -5.98 11.33
CA GLY A 206 11.10 -6.29 12.75
C GLY A 206 9.73 -5.94 13.35
N GLU A 207 8.82 -5.33 12.58
CA GLU A 207 7.46 -5.05 13.03
C GLU A 207 6.69 -6.32 13.36
N LYS A 208 5.69 -6.19 14.25
CA LYS A 208 4.85 -7.33 14.66
C LYS A 208 3.60 -7.40 13.78
N PHE A 209 3.40 -8.57 13.20
CA PHE A 209 2.21 -8.90 12.42
C PHE A 209 1.41 -9.98 13.14
N PHE A 210 0.11 -9.81 13.20
CA PHE A 210 -0.80 -10.70 13.91
C PHE A 210 -1.70 -11.37 12.86
N PRO A 211 -1.44 -12.61 12.46
CA PRO A 211 -2.26 -13.29 11.46
C PRO A 211 -3.70 -13.46 11.95
N CYS A 212 -4.64 -13.32 11.03
CA CYS A 212 -6.01 -13.77 11.27
C CYS A 212 -6.07 -15.30 11.23
N THR A 213 -6.82 -15.92 12.14
CA THR A 213 -6.93 -17.39 12.25
C THR A 213 -8.10 -17.95 11.44
N ASP A 214 -9.02 -17.08 11.04
CA ASP A 214 -10.26 -17.34 10.31
C ASP A 214 -10.18 -16.96 8.82
N VAL A 215 -9.06 -16.36 8.38
CA VAL A 215 -8.84 -15.99 6.98
C VAL A 215 -7.76 -16.89 6.36
N PRO A 216 -8.10 -17.74 5.36
CA PRO A 216 -7.14 -18.61 4.71
C PRO A 216 -6.01 -17.83 4.02
N SER A 217 -4.81 -18.42 3.99
CA SER A 217 -3.71 -17.88 3.20
C SER A 217 -3.99 -18.04 1.70
N ILE A 218 -3.37 -17.17 0.91
CA ILE A 218 -3.43 -17.20 -0.55
C ILE A 218 -2.07 -17.64 -1.07
N VAL A 219 -2.05 -18.47 -2.11
CA VAL A 219 -0.85 -18.81 -2.87
C VAL A 219 -1.08 -18.49 -4.34
N LEU A 220 -0.19 -17.69 -4.93
CA LEU A 220 -0.25 -17.26 -6.32
C LEU A 220 1.01 -17.73 -7.06
N ALA A 221 0.82 -18.27 -8.26
CA ALA A 221 1.94 -18.55 -9.15
C ALA A 221 2.55 -17.25 -9.69
N SER A 222 3.87 -17.21 -9.86
CA SER A 222 4.57 -16.15 -10.58
C SER A 222 4.91 -16.58 -12.01
N VAL A 223 5.01 -15.58 -12.89
CA VAL A 223 5.44 -15.75 -14.28
C VAL A 223 6.60 -14.81 -14.59
N SER A 224 7.37 -15.07 -15.65
CA SER A 224 8.45 -14.19 -16.11
C SER A 224 7.91 -12.88 -16.70
N ASP A 225 6.86 -12.97 -17.52
CA ASP A 225 6.28 -11.84 -18.24
C ASP A 225 4.86 -12.16 -18.74
N ALA A 226 4.18 -11.15 -19.28
CA ALA A 226 2.80 -11.28 -19.77
C ALA A 226 2.65 -12.09 -21.07
N GLN A 227 3.71 -12.20 -21.87
CA GLN A 227 3.70 -12.82 -23.20
C GLN A 227 4.00 -14.32 -23.13
N SER A 228 5.15 -14.70 -22.57
CA SER A 228 5.57 -16.09 -22.44
C SER A 228 4.81 -16.80 -21.32
N LYS A 229 4.44 -16.07 -20.26
CA LYS A 229 3.83 -16.59 -19.03
C LYS A 229 4.58 -17.79 -18.45
N HIS A 230 5.89 -17.87 -18.69
CA HIS A 230 6.72 -18.95 -18.17
C HIS A 230 6.70 -18.89 -16.64
N HIS A 231 6.38 -20.00 -15.98
CA HIS A 231 6.28 -20.04 -14.53
C HIS A 231 7.66 -19.86 -13.88
N THR A 232 7.79 -18.85 -13.03
CA THR A 232 9.04 -18.56 -12.31
C THR A 232 8.99 -18.97 -10.84
N GLY A 233 7.84 -19.39 -10.31
CA GLY A 233 7.72 -19.70 -8.88
C GLY A 233 6.33 -19.42 -8.31
N TRP A 234 6.29 -19.05 -7.03
CA TRP A 234 5.07 -18.65 -6.33
C TRP A 234 5.32 -17.68 -5.17
N VAL A 235 4.27 -16.94 -4.82
CA VAL A 235 4.20 -16.06 -3.65
C VAL A 235 3.01 -16.47 -2.80
N SER A 236 3.17 -16.43 -1.48
CA SER A 236 2.09 -16.63 -0.51
C SER A 236 1.81 -15.33 0.23
N ALA A 237 0.55 -15.09 0.56
CA ALA A 237 0.11 -13.95 1.36
C ALA A 237 -0.81 -14.40 2.49
N ILE A 238 -0.70 -13.72 3.62
CA ILE A 238 -1.52 -13.95 4.82
C ILE A 238 -2.24 -12.64 5.16
N TYR A 239 -3.48 -12.78 5.61
CA TYR A 239 -4.26 -11.66 6.14
C TYR A 239 -4.07 -11.54 7.65
N GLY A 240 -3.98 -10.34 8.16
CA GLY A 240 -3.72 -10.09 9.57
C GLY A 240 -3.72 -8.61 9.90
N ALA A 241 -3.07 -8.24 10.99
CA ALA A 241 -2.97 -6.85 11.42
C ALA A 241 -1.56 -6.47 11.91
N ILE A 242 -1.23 -5.19 11.73
CA ILE A 242 -0.10 -4.53 12.40
C ILE A 242 -0.64 -3.59 13.50
N PRO A 243 0.14 -3.28 14.54
CA PRO A 243 -0.23 -2.26 15.52
C PRO A 243 -0.20 -0.85 14.90
N THR A 244 -1.10 0.03 15.36
CA THR A 244 -1.07 1.47 15.07
C THR A 244 -0.59 2.26 16.30
N ALA A 245 -0.33 3.55 16.12
CA ALA A 245 0.29 4.39 17.15
C ALA A 245 -0.55 4.55 18.43
N ASP A 246 -1.86 4.38 18.32
CA ASP A 246 -2.87 4.46 19.38
C ASP A 246 -3.18 3.09 20.03
N ASN A 247 -2.32 2.09 19.81
CA ASN A 247 -2.54 0.69 20.18
C ASN A 247 -3.72 0.02 19.44
N GLY A 248 -4.25 0.67 18.40
CA GLY A 248 -5.19 0.07 17.48
C GLY A 248 -4.53 -0.97 16.57
N ARG A 249 -5.30 -1.40 15.57
CA ARG A 249 -4.90 -2.43 14.61
C ARG A 249 -5.26 -1.98 13.21
N LEU A 250 -4.29 -2.09 12.31
CA LEU A 250 -4.48 -1.89 10.89
C LEU A 250 -4.44 -3.26 10.19
N TYR A 251 -5.55 -3.66 9.60
CA TYR A 251 -5.69 -4.98 8.98
C TYR A 251 -5.25 -4.97 7.51
N GLY A 252 -4.84 -6.11 6.96
CA GLY A 252 -4.48 -6.18 5.55
C GLY A 252 -3.77 -7.46 5.18
N TRP A 253 -3.49 -7.59 3.88
CA TRP A 253 -2.66 -8.65 3.32
C TRP A 253 -1.20 -8.26 3.36
N MET A 254 -0.35 -9.24 3.62
CA MET A 254 1.09 -9.11 3.46
C MET A 254 1.66 -10.37 2.84
N VAL A 255 2.69 -10.23 2.01
CA VAL A 255 3.44 -11.39 1.52
C VAL A 255 4.10 -12.08 2.71
N SER A 256 3.83 -13.37 2.86
CA SER A 256 4.35 -14.19 3.95
C SER A 256 5.57 -15.01 3.55
N ALA A 257 5.63 -15.47 2.30
CA ALA A 257 6.74 -16.24 1.77
C ALA A 257 6.73 -16.25 0.24
N HIS A 258 7.88 -16.54 -0.37
CA HIS A 258 7.98 -16.81 -1.80
C HIS A 258 8.97 -17.95 -2.09
N ARG A 259 8.88 -18.50 -3.30
CA ARG A 259 9.87 -19.42 -3.88
C ARG A 259 10.07 -19.12 -5.36
N HIS A 260 11.32 -18.98 -5.78
CA HIS A 260 11.70 -18.83 -7.18
C HIS A 260 12.21 -20.17 -7.73
N GLY A 261 11.54 -20.72 -8.74
CA GLY A 261 11.89 -22.01 -9.34
C GLY A 261 12.07 -23.14 -8.31
N GLY A 262 13.28 -23.72 -8.31
CA GLY A 262 13.73 -24.77 -7.39
C GLY A 262 14.46 -24.26 -6.13
N ASP A 263 14.54 -22.95 -5.93
CA ASP A 263 15.26 -22.35 -4.80
C ASP A 263 14.56 -22.65 -3.46
N PRO A 264 15.27 -22.48 -2.32
CA PRO A 264 14.65 -22.55 -1.01
C PRO A 264 13.49 -21.55 -0.83
N VAL A 265 12.53 -21.89 0.03
CA VAL A 265 11.45 -20.96 0.41
C VAL A 265 12.01 -19.84 1.28
N ILE A 266 11.72 -18.59 0.90
CA ILE A 266 12.09 -17.40 1.66
C ILE A 266 10.86 -16.89 2.41
N PHE A 267 10.96 -16.80 3.73
CA PHE A 267 9.90 -16.31 4.61
C PHE A 267 10.08 -14.81 4.90
N HIS A 268 9.00 -14.07 4.72
CA HIS A 268 8.85 -12.65 5.08
C HIS A 268 8.17 -12.47 6.45
N LEU A 269 7.58 -13.55 6.97
CA LEU A 269 6.98 -13.62 8.31
C LEU A 269 7.59 -14.79 9.08
N THR A 270 8.17 -14.52 10.25
CA THR A 270 8.81 -15.54 11.10
C THR A 270 8.29 -15.47 12.53
N ASN A 271 8.01 -16.62 13.14
CA ASN A 271 7.70 -16.70 14.59
C ASN A 271 8.90 -16.30 15.45
#